data_AF-A0A967MCW3-F1
#
_entry.id   AF-A0A967MCW3-F1
#
_cell.length_a   1.000
_cell.length_b   1.000
_cell.length_c   1.000
_cell.angle_alpha   90.00
_cell.angle_beta   90.00
_cell.angle_gamma   90.00
#
_symmetry.space_group_name_H-M   'P 1'
#
loop_
_entity.id
_entity.type
_entity.pdbx_description
1 polymer ?
#
loop_
_entity_poly.entity_id
_entity_poly.type
_entity_poly.pdbx_seq_one_letter_code
_entity_poly.pdbx_strand_id
1 'polypeptide(L)'
;MSSKTSEKPIFVYGAITANLAVAVTKFIAAFFTGSSAMLSEGIHSVVDTGNQSLLLLGIHLSKRPADETHPFGYGKELYFWSLIVAMLLFGIGGGMSMYEGITHWQHPNPLEDPTWNYVVLGLAFVFEAIALMIALKKFLPEVGQKSF
;
A
#
# COMPACT_ATOMS: atom_id res chain seq x y z
N MET A 1 8.98 -36.31 -7.83
CA MET A 1 7.54 -36.14 -8.16
C MET A 1 7.07 -34.86 -7.50
N SER A 2 6.40 -34.01 -8.28
CA SER A 2 6.08 -32.60 -8.00
C SER A 2 5.14 -32.41 -6.80
N SER A 3 5.52 -31.56 -5.85
CA SER A 3 4.60 -30.70 -5.11
C SER A 3 5.07 -29.26 -5.23
N LYS A 4 4.96 -28.70 -6.44
CA LYS A 4 4.88 -27.24 -6.59
C LYS A 4 3.67 -26.77 -5.78
N THR A 5 3.91 -26.33 -4.54
CA THR A 5 2.93 -25.57 -3.79
C THR A 5 2.67 -24.31 -4.60
N SER A 6 1.60 -24.34 -5.40
CA SER A 6 1.02 -23.15 -5.99
C SER A 6 0.57 -22.30 -4.82
N GLU A 7 1.45 -21.44 -4.32
CA GLU A 7 1.11 -20.39 -3.39
C GLU A 7 0.07 -19.53 -4.10
N LYS A 8 -1.18 -19.80 -3.77
CA LYS A 8 -2.33 -19.13 -4.34
C LYS A 8 -2.12 -17.62 -4.11
N PRO A 9 -2.42 -16.75 -5.08
CA PRO A 9 -2.33 -15.28 -4.93
C PRO A 9 -3.26 -14.70 -3.85
N ILE A 10 -3.92 -15.55 -3.05
CA ILE A 10 -4.79 -15.25 -1.91
C ILE A 10 -4.15 -14.25 -0.94
N PHE A 11 -2.85 -14.32 -0.71
CA PHE A 11 -2.18 -13.38 0.19
C PHE A 11 -2.18 -11.95 -0.34
N VAL A 12 -2.00 -11.77 -1.65
CA VAL A 12 -1.93 -10.43 -2.25
C VAL A 12 -3.33 -9.85 -2.46
N TYR A 13 -4.31 -10.68 -2.86
CA TYR A 13 -5.71 -10.27 -2.87
C TYR A 13 -6.22 -9.95 -1.45
N GLY A 14 -5.77 -10.70 -0.44
CA GLY A 14 -6.05 -10.43 0.97
C GLY A 14 -5.46 -9.10 1.45
N ALA A 15 -4.23 -8.78 1.04
CA ALA A 15 -3.59 -7.50 1.35
C ALA A 15 -4.34 -6.31 0.73
N ILE A 16 -4.73 -6.39 -0.55
CA ILE A 16 -5.56 -5.33 -1.17
C ILE A 16 -6.88 -5.19 -0.42
N THR A 17 -7.57 -6.29 -0.13
CA THR A 17 -8.89 -6.25 0.50
C THR A 17 -8.81 -5.63 1.90
N ALA A 18 -7.76 -5.92 2.66
CA ALA A 18 -7.50 -5.32 3.96
C ALA A 18 -7.26 -3.80 3.85
N ASN A 19 -6.41 -3.36 2.92
CA ASN A 19 -6.13 -1.93 2.74
C ASN A 19 -7.33 -1.16 2.21
N LEU A 20 -8.15 -1.78 1.37
CA LEU A 20 -9.40 -1.20 0.88
C LEU A 20 -10.42 -1.06 2.02
N ALA A 21 -10.49 -2.02 2.95
CA ALA A 21 -11.32 -1.90 4.16
C ALA A 21 -10.84 -0.77 5.09
N VAL A 22 -9.53 -0.59 5.25
CA VAL A 22 -8.96 0.55 5.99
C VAL A 22 -9.29 1.86 5.28
N ALA A 23 -9.16 1.94 3.95
CA ALA A 23 -9.50 3.12 3.17
C ALA A 23 -10.98 3.51 3.35
N VAL A 24 -11.90 2.54 3.26
CA VAL A 24 -13.34 2.76 3.49
C VAL A 24 -13.59 3.28 4.90
N THR A 25 -12.93 2.72 5.91
CA THR A 25 -13.07 3.16 7.29
C THR A 25 -12.62 4.62 7.46
N LYS A 26 -11.48 5.00 6.87
CA LYS A 26 -10.97 6.39 6.90
C LYS A 26 -11.90 7.36 6.17
N PHE A 27 -12.47 6.98 5.01
CA PHE A 27 -13.44 7.80 4.29
C PHE A 27 -14.74 7.99 5.06
N ILE A 28 -15.24 6.94 5.72
CA ILE A 28 -16.41 7.03 6.59
C ILE A 28 -16.11 7.99 7.76
N ALA A 29 -14.94 7.85 8.40
CA ALA A 29 -14.52 8.75 9.46
C ALA A 29 -14.39 10.20 8.95
N ALA A 30 -13.86 10.43 7.74
CA ALA A 30 -13.76 11.75 7.14
C ALA A 30 -15.15 12.38 6.91
N PHE A 31 -16.09 11.60 6.41
CA PHE A 31 -17.46 12.05 6.19
C PHE A 31 -18.16 12.45 7.50
N PHE A 32 -18.01 11.66 8.56
CA PHE A 32 -18.63 11.97 9.86
C PHE A 32 -17.94 13.10 10.62
N THR A 33 -16.62 13.22 10.50
CA THR A 33 -15.84 14.26 11.21
C THR A 33 -15.82 15.60 10.48
N GLY A 34 -16.08 15.62 9.17
CA GLY A 34 -15.92 16.82 8.33
C GLY A 34 -14.48 17.32 8.25
N SER A 35 -13.51 16.54 8.75
CA SER A 35 -12.12 16.97 8.87
C SER A 35 -11.37 16.86 7.54
N SER A 36 -10.78 17.97 7.10
CA SER A 36 -9.90 18.00 5.93
C SER A 36 -8.68 17.09 6.09
N ALA A 37 -8.15 16.95 7.31
CA ALA A 37 -7.04 16.05 7.62
C ALA A 37 -7.43 14.57 7.48
N MET A 38 -8.62 14.19 7.94
CA MET A 38 -9.13 12.82 7.78
C MET A 38 -9.42 12.49 6.30
N LEU A 39 -9.86 13.48 5.53
CA LEU A 39 -10.05 13.35 4.09
C LEU A 39 -8.72 13.15 3.35
N SER A 40 -7.67 13.86 3.74
CA SER A 40 -6.30 13.65 3.21
C SER A 40 -5.79 12.23 3.52
N GLU A 41 -6.01 11.75 4.76
CA GLU A 41 -5.72 10.36 5.16
C GLU A 41 -6.52 9.31 4.35
N GLY A 42 -7.77 9.60 4.01
CA GLY A 42 -8.58 8.76 3.12
C GLY A 42 -8.02 8.68 1.70
N ILE A 43 -7.66 9.83 1.12
CA ILE A 43 -7.02 9.90 -0.22
C ILE A 43 -5.69 9.14 -0.21
N HIS A 44 -4.90 9.26 0.85
CA HIS A 44 -3.66 8.51 1.01
C HIS A 44 -3.88 7.00 0.90
N SER A 45 -4.87 6.45 1.60
CA SER A 45 -5.19 5.02 1.54
C SER A 45 -5.70 4.56 0.16
N VAL A 46 -6.31 5.44 -0.63
CA VAL A 46 -6.68 5.15 -2.03
C VAL A 46 -5.44 5.10 -2.92
N VAL A 47 -4.52 6.06 -2.77
CA VAL A 47 -3.24 6.06 -3.50
C VAL A 47 -2.45 4.79 -3.18
N ASP A 48 -2.40 4.38 -1.93
CA ASP A 48 -1.70 3.16 -1.52
C ASP A 48 -2.34 1.88 -2.10
N THR A 49 -3.67 1.81 -2.13
CA THR A 49 -4.41 0.73 -2.80
C THR A 49 -4.09 0.66 -4.30
N GLY A 50 -3.98 1.82 -4.95
CA GLY A 50 -3.57 1.92 -6.36
C GLY A 50 -2.15 1.39 -6.60
N ASN A 51 -1.21 1.75 -5.72
CA ASN A 51 0.17 1.28 -5.81
C ASN A 51 0.30 -0.23 -5.63
N GLN A 52 -0.46 -0.83 -4.71
CA GLN A 52 -0.50 -2.28 -4.53
C GLN A 52 -1.08 -2.99 -5.76
N SER A 53 -2.08 -2.39 -6.40
CA SER A 53 -2.66 -2.91 -7.65
C SER A 53 -1.65 -2.91 -8.80
N LEU A 54 -0.83 -1.85 -8.91
CA LEU A 54 0.26 -1.78 -9.89
C LEU A 54 1.36 -2.81 -9.62
N LEU A 55 1.73 -3.02 -8.36
CA LEU A 55 2.71 -4.04 -7.99
C LEU A 55 2.21 -5.44 -8.32
N LEU A 56 0.91 -5.69 -8.11
CA LEU A 56 0.25 -6.93 -8.52
C LEU A 56 0.25 -7.16 -10.02
N LEU A 57 -0.02 -6.10 -10.78
CA LEU A 57 0.10 -6.13 -12.23
C LEU A 57 1.53 -6.52 -12.63
N GLY A 58 2.55 -5.94 -11.98
CA GLY A 58 3.95 -6.30 -12.19
C GLY A 58 4.27 -7.76 -11.87
N ILE A 59 3.73 -8.31 -10.78
CA ILE A 59 3.85 -9.73 -10.44
C ILE A 59 3.17 -10.59 -11.51
N HIS A 60 1.98 -10.21 -11.99
CA HIS A 60 1.24 -10.95 -13.00
C HIS A 60 2.01 -10.99 -14.34
N LEU A 61 2.46 -9.82 -14.80
CA LEU A 61 3.20 -9.65 -16.04
C LEU A 61 4.56 -10.39 -15.99
N SER A 62 5.27 -10.33 -14.86
CA SER A 62 6.55 -11.04 -14.69
C SER A 62 6.47 -12.57 -14.75
N LYS A 63 5.28 -13.15 -14.55
CA LYS A 63 5.03 -14.60 -14.65
C LYS A 63 4.73 -15.05 -16.08
N ARG A 64 4.65 -14.15 -17.05
CA ARG A 64 4.40 -14.48 -18.45
C ARG A 64 5.52 -15.37 -19.01
N PRO A 65 5.20 -16.45 -19.74
CA PRO A 65 6.20 -17.32 -20.35
C PRO A 65 7.02 -16.57 -21.41
N ALA A 66 8.25 -17.05 -21.66
CA ALA A 66 9.12 -16.51 -22.70
C ALA A 66 8.47 -16.62 -24.08
N ASP A 67 8.68 -15.59 -24.91
CA ASP A 67 8.27 -15.56 -26.31
C ASP A 67 9.42 -15.13 -27.21
N GLU A 68 9.19 -15.07 -28.52
CA GLU A 68 10.22 -14.72 -29.51
C GLU A 68 10.81 -13.32 -29.27
N THR A 69 10.05 -12.41 -28.66
CA THR A 69 10.51 -11.05 -28.33
C THR A 69 11.29 -10.99 -27.02
N HIS A 70 10.98 -11.89 -26.08
CA HIS A 70 11.65 -12.00 -24.78
C HIS A 70 12.10 -13.45 -24.51
N PRO A 71 13.24 -13.90 -25.11
CA PRO A 71 13.73 -15.27 -24.98
C PRO A 71 14.09 -15.66 -23.54
N PHE A 72 14.46 -14.67 -22.72
CA PHE A 72 14.79 -14.85 -21.31
C PHE A 72 13.56 -14.76 -20.38
N GLY A 73 12.36 -14.58 -20.94
CA GLY A 73 11.12 -14.40 -20.19
C GLY A 73 10.93 -13.00 -19.61
N TYR A 74 9.82 -12.84 -18.89
CA TYR A 74 9.32 -11.55 -18.42
C TYR A 74 9.66 -11.23 -16.95
N GLY A 75 10.49 -12.04 -16.28
CA GLY A 75 10.79 -11.87 -14.86
C GLY A 75 11.30 -10.48 -14.47
N LYS A 76 11.97 -9.77 -15.39
CA LYS A 76 12.48 -8.40 -15.16
C LYS A 76 11.38 -7.34 -15.06
N GLU A 77 10.17 -7.61 -15.56
CA GLU A 77 9.06 -6.67 -15.49
C GLU A 77 8.68 -6.35 -14.04
N LEU A 78 8.88 -7.27 -13.10
CA LEU A 78 8.63 -7.01 -11.68
C LEU A 78 9.46 -5.82 -11.17
N TYR A 79 10.74 -5.74 -11.54
CA TYR A 79 11.61 -4.63 -11.14
C TYR A 79 11.18 -3.32 -11.80
N PHE A 80 10.77 -3.37 -13.07
CA PHE A 80 10.24 -2.20 -13.78
C PHE A 80 9.00 -1.65 -13.09
N TRP A 81 8.00 -2.49 -12.83
CA TRP A 81 6.78 -2.07 -12.13
C TRP A 81 7.04 -1.63 -10.68
N SER A 82 8.00 -2.26 -9.98
CA SER A 82 8.42 -1.80 -8.65
C SER A 82 9.04 -0.41 -8.68
N LEU A 83 9.82 -0.09 -9.72
CA LEU A 83 10.37 1.24 -9.95
C LEU A 83 9.27 2.27 -10.23
N ILE A 84 8.27 1.93 -11.07
CA ILE A 84 7.12 2.79 -11.32
C ILE A 84 6.39 3.13 -10.01
N VAL A 85 6.11 2.12 -9.18
CA VAL A 85 5.48 2.30 -7.87
C VAL A 85 6.32 3.20 -6.96
N ALA A 86 7.64 2.98 -6.90
CA ALA A 86 8.54 3.81 -6.10
C ALA A 86 8.53 5.28 -6.56
N MET A 87 8.55 5.53 -7.87
CA MET A 87 8.45 6.88 -8.43
C MET A 87 7.11 7.55 -8.13
N LEU A 88 5.99 6.80 -8.16
CA LEU A 88 4.67 7.33 -7.83
C LEU A 88 4.56 7.69 -6.34
N LEU A 89 5.01 6.80 -5.45
CA LEU A 89 5.05 7.07 -4.01
C LEU A 89 5.90 8.31 -3.70
N PHE A 90 7.09 8.40 -4.30
CA PHE A 90 7.98 9.51 -4.07
C PHE A 90 7.45 10.81 -4.68
N GLY A 91 6.99 10.79 -5.93
CA GLY A 91 6.53 11.96 -6.66
C GLY A 91 5.21 12.51 -6.13
N ILE A 92 4.19 11.67 -6.05
CA ILE A 92 2.85 12.07 -5.60
C ILE A 92 2.85 12.22 -4.07
N GLY A 93 3.31 11.21 -3.34
CA GLY A 93 3.32 11.24 -1.88
C GLY A 93 4.25 12.32 -1.33
N GLY A 94 5.49 12.38 -1.83
CA GLY A 94 6.45 13.42 -1.44
C GLY A 94 6.03 14.81 -1.90
N GLY A 95 5.55 14.95 -3.14
CA GLY A 95 5.07 16.22 -3.68
C GLY A 95 3.89 16.80 -2.90
N MET A 96 2.87 15.98 -2.61
CA MET A 96 1.72 16.38 -1.80
C MET A 96 2.13 16.75 -0.37
N SER A 97 2.98 15.94 0.28
CA SER A 97 3.47 16.23 1.63
C SER A 97 4.21 17.57 1.70
N MET A 98 5.03 17.86 0.68
CA MET A 98 5.77 19.12 0.60
C MET A 98 4.82 20.30 0.32
N TYR A 99 3.83 20.10 -0.57
CA TYR A 99 2.82 21.11 -0.89
C TYR A 99 1.94 21.47 0.32
N GLU A 100 1.38 20.47 0.99
CA GLU A 100 0.57 20.65 2.21
C GLU A 100 1.41 21.26 3.33
N GLY A 101 2.66 20.81 3.50
CA GLY A 101 3.59 21.36 4.48
C GLY A 101 3.87 22.85 4.27
N ILE A 102 4.14 23.27 3.03
CA ILE A 102 4.35 24.69 2.69
C ILE A 102 3.06 25.48 2.88
N THR A 103 1.92 24.92 2.45
CA THR A 103 0.63 25.60 2.51
C THR A 103 0.17 25.83 3.95
N HIS A 104 0.34 24.84 4.83
CA HIS A 104 0.06 24.96 6.26
C HIS A 104 1.02 25.91 6.98
N TRP A 105 2.27 26.01 6.52
CA TRP A 105 3.19 27.01 7.03
C TRP A 105 2.76 28.44 6.65
N GLN A 106 2.25 28.64 5.44
CA GLN A 106 1.81 29.95 4.95
C GLN A 106 0.43 30.37 5.49
N HIS A 107 -0.48 29.42 5.68
CA HIS A 107 -1.84 29.65 6.20
C HIS A 107 -2.09 28.75 7.42
N PRO A 108 -1.75 29.21 8.63
CA PRO A 108 -2.04 28.48 9.85
C PRO A 108 -3.55 28.48 10.09
N ASN A 109 -4.23 27.41 9.65
CA ASN A 109 -5.62 27.18 10.03
C ASN A 109 -5.62 26.54 11.43
N PRO A 110 -6.37 27.09 12.40
CA PRO A 110 -6.54 26.44 13.69
C PRO A 110 -7.24 25.09 13.47
N LEU A 111 -6.69 24.04 14.08
CA LEU A 111 -7.27 22.70 14.05
C LEU A 111 -8.61 22.73 14.79
N GLU A 112 -9.72 22.63 14.06
CA GLU A 112 -11.02 22.40 14.68
C GLU A 112 -11.05 20.97 15.24
N ASP A 113 -11.21 20.88 16.56
CA ASP A 113 -11.33 19.68 17.41
C ASP A 113 -10.51 18.43 16.97
N PRO A 114 -9.20 18.38 17.25
CA PRO A 114 -8.31 17.32 16.78
C PRO A 114 -8.53 15.96 17.46
N THR A 115 -9.44 15.89 18.44
CA THR A 115 -9.73 14.69 19.24
C THR A 115 -10.09 13.48 18.35
N TRP A 116 -10.95 13.70 17.35
CA TRP A 116 -11.35 12.65 16.41
C TRP A 116 -10.21 12.19 15.50
N ASN A 117 -9.34 13.11 15.08
CA ASN A 117 -8.16 12.75 14.27
C ASN A 117 -7.23 11.81 15.05
N TYR A 118 -6.96 12.11 16.32
CA TYR A 118 -6.11 11.24 17.14
C TYR A 118 -6.72 9.86 17.41
N VAL A 119 -8.04 9.77 17.62
CA VAL A 119 -8.71 8.48 17.82
C VAL A 119 -8.60 7.61 16.58
N VAL A 120 -8.85 8.15 15.38
CA VAL A 120 -8.76 7.37 14.14
C VAL A 120 -7.31 7.01 13.82
N LEU A 121 -6.36 7.92 14.00
CA LEU A 121 -4.93 7.62 13.82
C LEU A 121 -4.47 6.52 14.78
N GLY A 122 -4.92 6.55 16.04
CA GLY A 122 -4.65 5.51 17.02
C GLY A 122 -5.23 4.15 16.61
N LEU A 123 -6.47 4.12 16.12
CA LEU A 123 -7.08 2.88 15.61
C LEU A 123 -6.36 2.38 14.35
N ALA A 124 -6.03 3.26 13.41
CA ALA A 124 -5.29 2.92 12.20
C ALA A 124 -3.94 2.30 12.55
N PHE A 125 -3.18 2.93 13.47
CA PHE A 125 -1.91 2.41 13.95
C PHE A 125 -2.05 1.00 14.55
N VAL A 126 -3.09 0.74 15.33
CA VAL A 126 -3.35 -0.60 15.89
C VAL A 126 -3.65 -1.62 14.79
N PHE A 127 -4.53 -1.29 13.84
CA PHE A 127 -4.86 -2.19 12.73
C PHE A 127 -3.64 -2.51 11.88
N GLU A 128 -2.84 -1.49 11.55
CA GLU A 128 -1.65 -1.60 10.74
C GLU A 128 -0.54 -2.38 11.47
N ALA A 129 -0.37 -2.16 12.77
CA ALA A 129 0.55 -2.95 13.60
C ALA A 129 0.15 -4.43 13.67
N ILE A 130 -1.14 -4.75 13.80
CA ILE A 130 -1.63 -6.13 13.77
C ILE A 130 -1.36 -6.76 12.40
N ALA A 131 -1.69 -6.05 11.32
CA ALA A 131 -1.44 -6.52 9.95
C ALA A 131 0.06 -6.81 9.72
N LEU A 132 0.93 -5.90 10.16
CA LEU A 132 2.38 -6.06 10.09
C LEU A 132 2.86 -7.25 10.91
N MET A 133 2.38 -7.43 12.14
CA MET A 133 2.74 -8.60 12.95
C MET A 133 2.34 -9.93 12.31
N ILE A 134 1.14 -9.98 11.69
CA ILE A 134 0.68 -11.17 10.97
C ILE A 134 1.57 -11.42 9.74
N ALA A 135 1.90 -10.38 8.98
CA ALA A 135 2.77 -10.48 7.82
C ALA A 135 4.18 -10.97 8.20
N LEU A 136 4.78 -10.37 9.24
CA LEU A 136 6.10 -10.76 9.75
C LEU A 136 6.12 -12.21 10.23
N LYS A 137 5.12 -12.63 11.01
CA LYS A 137 5.03 -14.02 11.50
C LYS A 137 4.89 -15.05 10.37
N LYS A 138 4.30 -14.68 9.24
CA LYS A 138 4.18 -15.55 8.06
C LYS A 138 5.43 -15.54 7.18
N PHE A 139 6.08 -14.39 7.04
CA PHE A 139 7.23 -14.22 6.17
C PHE A 139 8.54 -14.71 6.80
N LEU A 140 8.76 -14.49 8.09
CA LEU A 140 10.00 -14.89 8.79
C LEU A 140 10.32 -16.39 8.69
N PRO A 141 9.36 -17.33 8.80
CA PRO A 141 9.61 -18.75 8.59
C PRO A 141 9.98 -19.13 7.15
N GLU A 142 9.47 -18.40 6.16
CA GLU A 142 9.74 -18.66 4.72
C GLU A 142 11.16 -18.22 4.32
N VAL A 143 11.67 -17.13 4.92
CA VAL A 143 13.04 -16.64 4.68
C VAL A 143 14.10 -17.66 5.15
N GLY A 144 13.80 -18.47 6.17
CA GLY A 144 14.71 -19.49 6.69
C GLY A 144 14.79 -20.80 5.87
N GLN A 145 13.85 -21.05 4.97
CA GLN A 145 13.78 -22.33 4.22
C GLN A 145 14.40 -22.28 2.81
N LYS A 146 14.78 -21.11 2.31
CA LYS A 146 15.51 -20.96 1.04
C LYS A 146 16.92 -20.43 1.29
N SER A 147 17.74 -21.25 1.96
CA SER A 147 19.18 -21.20 1.71
C SER A 147 19.42 -21.76 0.32
N PHE A 148 20.14 -21.02 -0.53
CA PHE A 148 20.64 -21.50 -1.81
C PHE A 148 21.54 -22.73 -1.64
#